data_AF-A0A950K2G4-F1
#
_entry.id   AF-A0A950K2G4-F1
#
_cell.length_a   1.000
_cell.length_b   1.000
_cell.length_c   1.000
_cell.angle_alpha   90.00
_cell.angle_beta   90.00
_cell.angle_gamma   90.00
#
_symmetry.space_group_name_H-M   'P 1'
#
loop_
_entity.id
_entity.type
_entity.pdbx_description
1 polymer ?
#
loop_
_entity_poly.entity_id
_entity_poly.type
_entity_poly.pdbx_seq_one_letter_code
_entity_poly.pdbx_strand_id
1 'polypeptide(L)'
;MRPALLLLLLSGCVRSLEGDLSDTRAEIVELQKRIPPESPLWIFDGPDRFDSFVTDNDPGIPDFLYHHLLRKLDATSEEELASQLKGDFDFAEASRDPGLFRGRVWRVSGVIGELHAERIGNPKVPVRTAHAGVFFDPSLKPVLFHVTRKPDVLTLRQDTVEIRAVFVKWIDYKTRSGRTISAPFFVGKTLRHTL
;
A
#
# COMPACT_ATOMS: atom_id res chain seq x y z
N MET A 1 12.01 22.50 -56.51
CA MET A 1 10.88 22.51 -55.55
C MET A 1 10.13 21.19 -55.63
N ARG A 2 10.17 20.38 -54.54
CA ARG A 2 9.11 19.47 -54.06
C ARG A 2 9.70 18.53 -52.98
N PRO A 3 9.49 18.83 -51.68
CA PRO A 3 9.71 17.89 -50.59
C PRO A 3 8.38 17.23 -50.24
N ALA A 4 8.19 15.95 -50.54
CA ALA A 4 7.00 15.21 -50.12
C ALA A 4 7.29 13.71 -50.11
N LEU A 5 8.27 13.28 -49.32
CA LEU A 5 8.55 11.86 -49.12
C LEU A 5 9.10 11.61 -47.71
N LEU A 6 8.39 12.09 -46.68
CA LEU A 6 8.78 11.82 -45.29
C LEU A 6 7.61 11.87 -44.30
N LEU A 7 6.40 11.48 -44.72
CA LEU A 7 5.18 11.59 -43.89
C LEU A 7 4.31 10.32 -43.84
N LEU A 8 4.82 9.16 -44.29
CA LEU A 8 4.04 7.91 -44.32
C LEU A 8 4.55 6.79 -43.40
N LEU A 9 5.52 7.05 -42.52
CA LEU A 9 6.05 6.03 -41.58
C LEU A 9 5.71 6.27 -40.10
N LEU A 10 4.85 7.23 -39.77
CA LEU A 10 4.47 7.52 -38.37
C LEU A 10 3.04 7.14 -37.97
N SER A 11 2.21 6.61 -38.88
CA SER A 11 0.84 6.19 -38.55
C SER A 11 0.70 4.73 -38.09
N GLY A 12 1.80 3.95 -38.08
CA GLY A 12 1.76 2.53 -37.73
C GLY A 12 1.82 2.22 -36.23
N CYS A 13 2.37 3.12 -35.41
CA CYS A 13 2.66 2.81 -34.01
C CYS A 13 1.56 3.26 -33.02
N VAL A 14 0.59 4.08 -33.45
CA VAL A 14 -0.42 4.63 -32.53
C VAL A 14 -1.55 3.64 -32.24
N ARG A 15 -1.84 2.71 -33.16
CA ARG A 15 -2.93 1.73 -32.99
C ARG A 15 -2.60 0.54 -32.09
N SER A 16 -1.32 0.30 -31.78
CA SER A 16 -0.94 -0.83 -30.92
C SER A 16 -1.04 -0.52 -29.43
N LEU A 17 -1.03 0.76 -29.03
CA LEU A 17 -1.13 1.17 -27.63
C LEU A 17 -2.59 1.37 -27.17
N GLU A 18 -3.49 1.76 -28.08
CA GLU A 18 -4.91 1.94 -27.75
C GLU A 18 -5.63 0.61 -27.48
N GLY A 19 -5.27 -0.46 -28.20
CA GLY A 19 -5.79 -1.82 -27.94
C GLY A 19 -5.33 -2.37 -26.60
N ASP A 20 -4.05 -2.19 -26.27
CA ASP A 20 -3.44 -2.70 -25.03
C ASP A 20 -4.01 -2.00 -23.78
N LEU A 21 -4.30 -0.69 -23.88
CA LEU A 21 -4.96 0.07 -22.82
C LEU A 21 -6.46 -0.27 -22.69
N SER A 22 -7.15 -0.57 -23.80
CA SER A 22 -8.55 -1.00 -23.73
C SER A 22 -8.70 -2.37 -23.10
N ASP A 23 -7.76 -3.28 -23.39
CA ASP A 23 -7.75 -4.64 -22.87
C ASP A 23 -7.37 -4.64 -21.39
N THR A 24 -6.33 -3.88 -21.00
CA THR A 24 -5.98 -3.67 -19.58
C THR A 24 -7.14 -3.03 -18.79
N ARG A 25 -7.85 -2.07 -19.38
CA ARG A 25 -9.01 -1.42 -18.75
C ARG A 25 -10.20 -2.38 -18.65
N ALA A 26 -10.41 -3.23 -19.64
CA ALA A 26 -11.43 -4.27 -19.61
C ALA A 26 -11.12 -5.30 -18.51
N GLU A 27 -9.85 -5.71 -18.36
CA GLU A 27 -9.38 -6.63 -17.33
C GLU A 27 -9.52 -6.03 -15.92
N ILE A 28 -9.19 -4.75 -15.73
CA ILE A 28 -9.42 -4.03 -14.47
C ILE A 28 -10.92 -3.93 -14.16
N VAL A 29 -11.76 -3.65 -15.15
CA VAL A 29 -13.22 -3.60 -14.99
C VAL A 29 -13.78 -4.99 -14.69
N GLU A 30 -13.22 -6.05 -15.28
CA GLU A 30 -13.62 -7.42 -15.01
C GLU A 30 -13.20 -7.86 -13.60
N LEU A 31 -11.98 -7.51 -13.17
CA LEU A 31 -11.49 -7.69 -11.80
C LEU A 31 -12.38 -6.95 -10.80
N GLN A 32 -12.78 -5.71 -11.10
CA GLN A 32 -13.71 -4.94 -10.26
C GLN A 32 -15.11 -5.57 -10.19
N LYS A 33 -15.57 -6.23 -11.25
CA LYS A 33 -16.86 -6.95 -11.28
C LYS A 33 -16.80 -8.32 -10.59
N ARG A 34 -15.63 -8.96 -10.57
CA ARG A 34 -15.38 -10.27 -9.94
C ARG A 34 -15.15 -10.20 -8.44
N ILE A 35 -15.00 -9.01 -7.86
CA ILE A 35 -14.91 -8.81 -6.41
C ILE A 35 -16.30 -8.43 -5.90
N PRO A 36 -17.06 -9.35 -5.28
CA PRO A 36 -18.29 -8.99 -4.59
C PRO A 36 -18.04 -7.81 -3.65
N PRO A 37 -18.97 -6.85 -3.54
CA PRO A 37 -18.86 -5.75 -2.58
C PRO A 37 -18.68 -6.24 -1.13
N GLU A 38 -19.03 -7.51 -0.89
CA GLU A 38 -18.98 -8.21 0.38
C GLU A 38 -17.94 -9.33 0.44
N SER A 39 -17.10 -9.51 -0.60
CA SER A 39 -16.04 -10.51 -0.53
C SER A 39 -15.02 -10.05 0.49
N PRO A 40 -14.81 -10.81 1.58
CA PRO A 40 -13.93 -10.38 2.63
C PRO A 40 -12.51 -10.49 2.07
N LEU A 41 -11.95 -9.36 1.64
CA LEU A 41 -10.52 -9.19 1.37
C LEU A 41 -9.71 -9.34 2.66
N TRP A 42 -10.39 -9.41 3.81
CA TRP A 42 -9.83 -9.61 5.13
C TRP A 42 -10.30 -10.96 5.69
N ILE A 43 -9.43 -11.66 6.39
CA ILE A 43 -9.54 -13.03 6.95
C ILE A 43 -10.65 -13.20 8.04
N PHE A 44 -11.81 -12.54 7.94
CA PHE A 44 -12.86 -12.71 8.96
C PHE A 44 -13.82 -13.84 8.63
N ASP A 45 -14.15 -14.06 7.35
CA ASP A 45 -15.06 -15.15 6.94
C ASP A 45 -14.66 -15.71 5.56
N GLY A 46 -13.56 -16.45 5.48
CA GLY A 46 -13.16 -17.13 4.25
C GLY A 46 -11.66 -17.43 4.15
N PRO A 47 -11.24 -18.19 3.13
CA PRO A 47 -9.81 -18.39 2.85
C PRO A 47 -9.15 -17.04 2.59
N ASP A 48 -7.92 -16.86 3.06
CA ASP A 48 -7.12 -15.67 2.78
C ASP A 48 -7.02 -15.47 1.26
N ARG A 49 -7.60 -14.38 0.76
CA ARG A 49 -7.55 -14.01 -0.66
C ARG A 49 -6.58 -12.87 -0.92
N PHE A 50 -5.89 -12.35 0.11
CA PHE A 50 -4.95 -11.24 -0.05
C PHE A 50 -3.85 -11.60 -1.05
N ASP A 51 -3.34 -12.83 -0.94
CA ASP A 51 -2.35 -13.42 -1.86
C ASP A 51 -2.88 -13.59 -3.29
N SER A 52 -4.20 -13.66 -3.49
CA SER A 52 -4.80 -13.72 -4.83
C SER A 52 -4.78 -12.38 -5.57
N PHE A 53 -4.54 -11.29 -4.84
CA PHE A 53 -4.58 -9.91 -5.38
C PHE A 53 -3.26 -9.16 -5.23
N VAL A 54 -2.32 -9.70 -4.45
CA VAL A 54 -1.05 -9.06 -4.14
C VAL A 54 0.08 -10.07 -4.26
N THR A 55 1.00 -9.80 -5.17
CA THR A 55 2.28 -10.49 -5.26
C THR A 55 3.40 -9.53 -4.87
N ASP A 56 4.53 -9.99 -4.34
CA ASP A 56 5.65 -9.08 -4.02
C ASP A 56 6.37 -8.55 -5.27
N ASN A 57 6.20 -9.20 -6.42
CA ASN A 57 6.88 -8.83 -7.66
C ASN A 57 6.26 -7.61 -8.37
N ASP A 58 4.98 -7.31 -8.09
CA ASP A 58 4.33 -6.14 -8.69
C ASP A 58 4.88 -4.83 -8.08
N PRO A 59 5.01 -3.74 -8.84
CA PRO A 59 5.60 -2.51 -8.32
C PRO A 59 4.69 -1.76 -7.33
N GLY A 60 3.40 -2.08 -7.30
CA GLY A 60 2.41 -1.34 -6.52
C GLY A 60 1.43 -2.22 -5.77
N ILE A 61 0.47 -1.56 -5.13
CA ILE A 61 -0.69 -2.16 -4.51
C ILE A 61 -1.91 -1.79 -5.36
N PRO A 62 -2.77 -2.75 -5.74
CA PRO A 62 -3.96 -2.42 -6.50
C PRO A 62 -4.85 -1.40 -5.76
N ASP A 63 -5.29 -0.36 -6.48
CA ASP A 63 -6.11 0.72 -5.91
C ASP A 63 -7.34 0.21 -5.17
N PHE A 64 -8.02 -0.81 -5.68
CA PHE A 64 -9.23 -1.34 -5.04
C PHE A 64 -8.93 -1.90 -3.64
N LEU A 65 -7.79 -2.59 -3.49
CA LEU A 65 -7.37 -3.17 -2.23
C LEU A 65 -6.94 -2.07 -1.26
N TYR A 66 -6.11 -1.13 -1.74
CA TYR A 66 -5.67 0.00 -0.95
C TYR A 66 -6.85 0.82 -0.41
N HIS A 67 -7.80 1.18 -1.28
CA HIS A 67 -9.01 1.91 -0.89
C HIS A 67 -9.92 1.09 0.04
N HIS A 68 -10.02 -0.22 -0.15
CA HIS A 68 -10.76 -1.11 0.75
C HIS A 68 -10.15 -1.08 2.16
N LEU A 69 -8.82 -1.23 2.27
CA LEU A 69 -8.09 -1.18 3.54
C LEU A 69 -8.32 0.15 4.27
N LEU A 70 -8.14 1.28 3.59
CA LEU A 70 -8.35 2.61 4.18
C LEU A 70 -9.77 2.77 4.74
N ARG A 71 -10.78 2.41 3.94
CA ARG A 71 -12.19 2.49 4.35
C ARG A 71 -12.48 1.60 5.56
N LYS A 72 -11.97 0.36 5.55
CA LYS A 72 -12.22 -0.60 6.62
C LYS A 72 -11.51 -0.21 7.91
N LEU A 73 -10.23 0.17 7.85
CA LEU A 73 -9.46 0.63 9.00
C LEU A 73 -10.05 1.89 9.63
N ASP A 74 -10.57 2.82 8.82
CA ASP A 74 -11.24 4.01 9.35
C ASP A 74 -12.53 3.64 10.10
N ALA A 75 -13.29 2.65 9.61
CA ALA A 75 -14.52 2.17 10.24
C ALA A 75 -14.31 1.25 11.47
N THR A 76 -13.22 0.48 11.52
CA THR A 76 -12.88 -0.45 12.61
C THR A 76 -12.42 0.29 13.86
N SER A 77 -12.92 -0.04 15.05
CA SER A 77 -12.48 0.65 16.29
C SER A 77 -11.04 0.30 16.68
N GLU A 78 -10.42 1.09 17.55
CA GLU A 78 -9.06 0.80 18.03
C GLU A 78 -9.01 -0.48 18.88
N GLU A 79 -10.09 -0.79 19.61
CA GLU A 79 -10.25 -2.00 20.41
C GLU A 79 -10.40 -3.23 19.51
N GLU A 80 -11.19 -3.13 18.44
CA GLU A 80 -11.35 -4.19 17.46
C GLU A 80 -10.03 -4.43 16.71
N LEU A 81 -9.30 -3.38 16.34
CA LEU A 81 -7.98 -3.52 15.73
C LEU A 81 -6.97 -4.15 16.70
N ALA A 82 -7.07 -3.85 17.99
CA ALA A 82 -6.20 -4.44 19.02
C ALA A 82 -6.48 -5.94 19.22
N SER A 83 -7.73 -6.38 19.15
CA SER A 83 -8.07 -7.80 19.30
C SER A 83 -7.62 -8.65 18.11
N GLN A 84 -7.38 -8.02 16.95
CA GLN A 84 -6.89 -8.67 15.74
C GLN A 84 -5.36 -8.80 15.68
N LEU A 85 -4.65 -8.18 16.62
CA LEU A 85 -3.20 -8.12 16.64
C LEU A 85 -2.59 -9.52 16.73
N LYS A 86 -1.70 -9.88 15.80
CA LYS A 86 -0.98 -11.16 15.80
C LYS A 86 0.28 -11.16 16.67
N GLY A 87 0.69 -9.98 17.14
CA GLY A 87 1.91 -9.77 17.91
C GLY A 87 2.75 -8.65 17.29
N ASP A 88 4.03 -8.65 17.63
CA ASP A 88 5.03 -7.79 17.00
C ASP A 88 5.46 -8.42 15.67
N PHE A 89 5.74 -7.58 14.67
CA PHE A 89 6.12 -8.06 13.35
C PHE A 89 7.54 -8.62 13.34
N ASP A 90 7.69 -9.87 12.89
CA ASP A 90 9.00 -10.49 12.66
C ASP A 90 9.48 -10.21 11.23
N PHE A 91 10.43 -9.28 11.09
CA PHE A 91 11.03 -8.93 9.81
C PHE A 91 11.80 -10.08 9.14
N ALA A 92 12.49 -10.89 9.93
CA ALA A 92 13.35 -11.95 9.39
C ALA A 92 12.49 -13.10 8.85
N GLU A 93 11.41 -13.44 9.54
CA GLU A 93 10.44 -14.43 9.06
C GLU A 93 9.63 -13.90 7.88
N ALA A 94 9.08 -12.68 7.96
CA ALA A 94 8.30 -12.09 6.87
C ALA A 94 9.10 -11.86 5.58
N SER A 95 10.43 -11.69 5.67
CA SER A 95 11.29 -11.59 4.49
C SER A 95 11.51 -12.93 3.77
N ARG A 96 11.33 -14.04 4.49
CA ARG A 96 11.46 -15.41 3.95
C ARG A 96 10.13 -15.93 3.42
N ASP A 97 9.05 -15.65 4.14
CA ASP A 97 7.70 -16.07 3.78
C ASP A 97 6.67 -14.96 4.06
N PRO A 98 6.55 -13.97 3.16
CA PRO A 98 5.64 -12.83 3.35
C PRO A 98 4.17 -13.23 3.36
N GLY A 99 3.78 -14.35 2.72
CA GLY A 99 2.40 -14.82 2.69
C GLY A 99 1.84 -15.15 4.08
N LEU A 100 2.69 -15.63 5.00
CA LEU A 100 2.28 -15.89 6.39
C LEU A 100 1.88 -14.63 7.16
N PHE A 101 2.34 -13.47 6.71
CA PHE A 101 2.13 -12.18 7.37
C PHE A 101 1.07 -11.33 6.68
N ARG A 102 0.91 -11.53 5.36
CA ARG A 102 0.09 -10.70 4.49
C ARG A 102 -1.37 -10.66 4.97
N GLY A 103 -1.99 -9.49 4.87
CA GLY A 103 -3.39 -9.30 5.26
C GLY A 103 -3.67 -9.36 6.77
N ARG A 104 -2.66 -9.55 7.62
CA ARG A 104 -2.80 -9.62 9.09
C ARG A 104 -2.35 -8.34 9.77
N VAL A 105 -2.93 -8.07 10.94
CA VAL A 105 -2.62 -6.90 11.76
C VAL A 105 -1.43 -7.21 12.65
N TRP A 106 -0.38 -6.40 12.53
CA TRP A 106 0.85 -6.50 13.30
C TRP A 106 1.16 -5.20 14.01
N ARG A 107 1.88 -5.30 15.14
CA ARG A 107 2.50 -4.15 15.78
C ARG A 107 3.87 -3.94 15.14
N VAL A 108 4.13 -2.72 14.71
CA VAL A 108 5.45 -2.28 14.29
C VAL A 108 5.74 -0.91 14.88
N SER A 109 6.99 -0.72 15.28
CA SER A 109 7.46 0.52 15.89
C SER A 109 8.86 0.87 15.44
N GLY A 110 9.22 2.13 15.60
CA GLY A 110 10.54 2.64 15.25
C GLY A 110 10.63 4.16 15.28
N VAL A 111 11.77 4.70 14.91
CA VAL A 111 12.01 6.14 14.88
C VAL A 111 11.47 6.72 13.58
N ILE A 112 10.55 7.70 13.67
CA ILE A 112 9.91 8.29 12.49
C ILE A 112 10.94 9.05 11.64
N GLY A 113 11.05 8.72 10.35
CA GLY A 113 12.01 9.33 9.44
C GLY A 113 11.39 10.40 8.54
N GLU A 114 10.24 10.09 7.94
CA GLU A 114 9.48 10.99 7.07
C GLU A 114 7.98 10.80 7.28
N LEU A 115 7.22 11.88 7.10
CA LEU A 115 5.76 11.87 7.18
C LEU A 115 5.20 13.00 6.31
N HIS A 116 4.25 12.68 5.43
CA HIS A 116 3.57 13.65 4.59
C HIS A 116 2.10 13.25 4.37
N ALA A 117 1.28 14.23 3.97
CA ALA A 117 -0.12 13.98 3.64
C ALA A 117 -0.24 13.58 2.17
N GLU A 118 -1.02 12.53 1.92
CA GLU A 118 -1.36 12.04 0.59
C GLU A 118 -2.87 12.13 0.38
N ARG A 119 -3.29 12.77 -0.71
CA ARG A 119 -4.70 12.95 -1.03
C ARG A 119 -5.26 11.69 -1.70
N ILE A 120 -6.38 11.21 -1.17
CA ILE A 120 -7.09 10.07 -1.73
C ILE A 120 -8.12 10.57 -2.74
N GLY A 121 -7.86 10.32 -4.03
CA GLY A 121 -8.67 10.83 -5.13
C GLY A 121 -10.03 10.15 -5.31
N ASN A 122 -10.27 9.02 -4.64
CA ASN A 122 -11.50 8.24 -4.84
C ASN A 122 -12.68 8.80 -4.03
N PRO A 123 -13.76 9.28 -4.69
CA PRO A 123 -14.88 9.91 -4.00
C PRO A 123 -15.65 8.93 -3.09
N LYS A 124 -15.61 7.63 -3.38
CA LYS A 124 -16.33 6.56 -2.64
C LYS A 124 -15.65 6.15 -1.33
N VAL A 125 -14.44 6.65 -1.07
CA VAL A 125 -13.70 6.37 0.17
C VAL A 125 -13.95 7.53 1.15
N PRO A 126 -14.38 7.26 2.39
CA PRO A 126 -14.62 8.32 3.38
C PRO A 126 -13.32 9.03 3.77
N VAL A 127 -12.20 8.29 3.77
CA VAL A 127 -10.85 8.82 3.96
C VAL A 127 -10.45 9.68 2.77
N ARG A 128 -10.29 10.99 2.99
CA ARG A 128 -9.85 11.96 1.98
C ARG A 128 -8.33 12.17 1.95
N THR A 129 -7.69 11.88 3.06
CA THR A 129 -6.24 12.05 3.24
C THR A 129 -5.72 10.86 4.01
N ALA A 130 -4.68 10.22 3.49
CA ALA A 130 -3.82 9.32 4.26
C ALA A 130 -2.52 10.06 4.62
N HIS A 131 -1.83 9.60 5.65
CA HIS A 131 -0.51 10.08 6.00
C HIS A 131 0.49 8.99 5.67
N ALA A 132 1.29 9.24 4.65
CA ALA A 132 2.33 8.35 4.16
C ALA A 132 3.66 8.69 4.83
N GLY A 133 4.42 7.68 5.22
CA GLY A 133 5.68 7.89 5.91
C GLY A 133 6.59 6.69 5.90
N VAL A 134 7.77 6.91 6.50
CA VAL A 134 8.75 5.87 6.79
C VAL A 134 9.22 6.04 8.22
N PHE A 135 9.31 4.95 8.96
CA PHE A 135 10.09 4.89 10.20
C PHE A 135 11.16 3.82 10.09
N PHE A 136 12.15 3.87 10.97
CA PHE A 136 13.24 2.91 11.00
C PHE A 136 13.12 2.06 12.25
N ASP A 137 13.14 0.74 12.08
CA ASP A 137 13.17 -0.21 13.20
C ASP A 137 14.48 -0.05 14.01
N PRO A 138 14.63 -0.72 15.16
CA PRO A 138 15.87 -0.67 15.95
C PRO A 138 17.12 -1.16 15.19
N SER A 139 16.94 -1.92 14.11
CA SER A 139 18.02 -2.38 13.22
C SER A 139 18.28 -1.42 12.05
N LEU A 140 17.72 -0.22 12.06
CA LEU A 140 17.80 0.81 11.01
C LEU A 140 17.22 0.37 9.66
N LYS A 141 16.34 -0.64 9.65
CA LYS A 141 15.60 -1.05 8.45
C LYS A 141 14.37 -0.18 8.29
N PRO A 142 14.12 0.35 7.07
CA PRO A 142 12.95 1.17 6.82
C PRO A 142 11.67 0.34 6.83
N VAL A 143 10.60 0.94 7.34
CA VAL A 143 9.23 0.45 7.25
C VAL A 143 8.39 1.54 6.61
N LEU A 144 7.74 1.21 5.51
CA LEU A 144 6.82 2.12 4.84
C LEU A 144 5.43 1.94 5.43
N PHE A 145 4.72 3.06 5.63
CA PHE A 145 3.37 3.00 6.15
C PHE A 145 2.48 4.10 5.62
N HIS A 146 1.19 3.78 5.49
CA HIS A 146 0.12 4.75 5.31
C HIS A 146 -0.87 4.61 6.48
N VAL A 147 -1.22 5.72 7.14
CA VAL A 147 -2.22 5.74 8.22
C VAL A 147 -3.33 6.75 7.94
N THR A 148 -4.52 6.53 8.49
CA THR A 148 -5.64 7.49 8.37
C THR A 148 -5.57 8.61 9.40
N ARG A 149 -4.85 8.40 10.51
CA ARG A 149 -4.72 9.36 11.62
C ARG A 149 -3.29 9.43 12.10
N LYS A 150 -2.84 10.63 12.47
CA LYS A 150 -1.53 10.88 13.06
C LYS A 150 -1.65 11.78 14.29
N PRO A 151 -0.63 11.82 15.17
CA PRO A 151 -0.55 12.83 16.22
C PRO A 151 -0.41 14.23 15.61
N ASP A 152 -0.81 15.25 16.38
CA ASP A 152 -0.69 16.65 15.95
C ASP A 152 0.77 17.07 15.82
N VAL A 153 1.59 16.69 16.81
CA VAL A 153 3.00 17.03 16.90
C VAL A 153 3.84 15.75 16.87
N LEU A 154 4.82 15.73 15.97
CA LEU A 154 5.87 14.72 15.88
C LEU A 154 7.18 15.39 15.44
N THR A 155 8.27 15.01 16.08
CA THR A 155 9.63 15.44 15.75
C THR A 155 10.32 14.35 14.94
N LEU A 156 10.51 14.62 13.64
CA LEU A 156 11.15 13.69 12.73
C LEU A 156 12.58 13.36 13.20
N ARG A 157 12.94 12.08 13.07
CA ARG A 157 14.24 11.46 13.41
C ARG A 157 14.55 11.40 14.91
N GLN A 158 13.58 11.73 15.76
CA GLN A 158 13.75 11.73 17.22
C GLN A 158 12.64 10.91 17.87
N ASP A 159 11.40 11.15 17.49
CA ASP A 159 10.26 10.50 18.12
C ASP A 159 10.18 9.03 17.70
N THR A 160 9.92 8.16 18.68
CA THR A 160 9.56 6.77 18.43
C THR A 160 8.06 6.67 18.25
N VAL A 161 7.63 5.92 17.24
CA VAL A 161 6.23 5.75 16.89
C VAL A 161 5.86 4.26 16.84
N GLU A 162 4.60 3.96 17.11
CA GLU A 162 3.98 2.65 16.93
C GLU A 162 2.80 2.78 15.96
N ILE A 163 2.65 1.79 15.07
CA ILE A 163 1.39 1.53 14.36
C ILE A 163 0.93 0.09 14.59
N ARG A 164 -0.39 -0.08 14.61
CA ARG A 164 -1.06 -1.36 14.45
C ARG A 164 -1.63 -1.37 13.05
N ALA A 165 -1.09 -2.22 12.19
CA ALA A 165 -1.31 -2.07 10.77
C ALA A 165 -1.32 -3.41 10.06
N VAL A 166 -2.04 -3.46 8.94
CA VAL A 166 -2.07 -4.60 8.05
C VAL A 166 -0.78 -4.62 7.24
N PHE A 167 -0.03 -5.72 7.32
CA PHE A 167 1.09 -5.96 6.40
C PHE A 167 0.54 -6.30 5.02
N VAL A 168 0.95 -5.54 3.99
CA VAL A 168 0.45 -5.72 2.62
C VAL A 168 1.43 -6.52 1.77
N LYS A 169 2.67 -6.04 1.66
CA LYS A 169 3.73 -6.65 0.86
C LYS A 169 5.05 -5.93 1.09
N TRP A 170 6.11 -6.46 0.50
CA TRP A 170 7.33 -5.71 0.27
C TRP A 170 7.16 -4.76 -0.92
N ILE A 171 7.67 -3.53 -0.80
CA ILE A 171 7.67 -2.54 -1.88
C ILE A 171 9.09 -2.04 -2.09
N ASP A 172 9.51 -2.06 -3.35
CA ASP A 172 10.73 -1.41 -3.79
C ASP A 172 10.48 0.07 -4.00
N TYR A 173 11.24 0.91 -3.30
CA TYR A 173 11.14 2.35 -3.45
C TYR A 173 12.52 2.99 -3.63
N LYS A 174 12.52 4.12 -4.33
CA LYS A 174 13.72 4.92 -4.55
C LYS A 174 13.91 5.87 -3.36
N THR A 175 14.96 5.64 -2.59
CA THR A 175 15.38 6.55 -1.51
C THR A 175 15.81 7.91 -2.06
N ARG A 176 15.94 8.90 -1.17
CA ARG A 176 16.45 10.24 -1.51
C ARG A 176 17.86 10.22 -2.13
N SER A 177 18.69 9.23 -1.81
CA SER A 177 20.02 9.06 -2.40
C SER A 177 19.99 8.44 -3.80
N GLY A 178 18.81 8.07 -4.29
CA GLY A 178 18.61 7.44 -5.59
C GLY A 178 18.77 5.92 -5.58
N ARG A 179 19.11 5.31 -4.44
CA ARG A 179 19.17 3.86 -4.28
C ARG A 179 17.75 3.27 -4.19
N THR A 180 17.49 2.21 -4.94
CA THR A 180 16.30 1.39 -4.75
C THR A 180 16.53 0.46 -3.57
N ILE A 181 15.57 0.42 -2.65
CA ILE A 181 15.57 -0.51 -1.53
C ILE A 181 14.18 -1.12 -1.36
N SER A 182 14.13 -2.35 -0.87
CA SER A 182 12.89 -3.04 -0.55
C SER A 182 12.56 -2.86 0.93
N ALA A 183 11.31 -2.53 1.23
CA ALA A 183 10.82 -2.31 2.59
C ALA A 183 9.41 -2.90 2.75
N PRO A 184 9.05 -3.39 3.95
CA PRO A 184 7.70 -3.85 4.19
C PRO A 184 6.75 -2.64 4.21
N PHE A 185 5.59 -2.80 3.58
CA PHE A 185 4.56 -1.78 3.50
C PHE A 185 3.35 -2.15 4.35
N PHE A 186 2.92 -1.17 5.14
CA PHE A 186 1.81 -1.31 6.07
C PHE A 186 0.71 -0.27 5.79
N VAL A 187 -0.55 -0.68 5.97
CA VAL A 187 -1.69 0.25 6.04
C VAL A 187 -2.30 0.13 7.42
N GLY A 188 -2.27 1.23 8.17
CA GLY A 188 -2.76 1.30 9.55
C GLY A 188 -3.86 2.33 9.72
N LYS A 189 -4.43 2.36 10.93
CA LYS A 189 -5.41 3.37 11.31
C LYS A 189 -4.72 4.59 11.90
N THR A 190 -4.02 4.41 13.01
CA THR A 190 -3.46 5.52 13.81
C THR A 190 -1.97 5.32 14.03
N LEU A 191 -1.20 6.36 13.70
CA LEU A 191 0.19 6.53 14.15
C LEU A 191 0.19 7.05 15.59
N ARG A 192 0.87 6.33 16.48
CA ARG A 192 0.94 6.64 17.91
C ARG A 192 2.36 7.06 18.26
N HIS A 193 2.48 8.13 19.03
CA HIS A 193 3.75 8.51 19.64
C HIS A 193 3.99 7.63 20.88
N THR A 194 5.18 7.02 20.99
CA THR A 194 5.59 6.23 22.15
C THR A 194 6.67 7.02 22.91
N LEU A 195 6.39 7.34 24.18
CA LEU A 195 7.30 8.03 25.09
C LEU A 195 8.48 7.14 25.52
#